data_AF-A0AAF0INB5-F1
#
_entry.id   AF-A0AAF0INB5-F1
#
_cell.length_a   1.000
_cell.length_b   1.000
_cell.length_c   1.000
_cell.angle_alpha   90.00
_cell.angle_beta   90.00
_cell.angle_gamma   90.00
#
_symmetry.space_group_name_H-M   'P 1'
#
loop_
_entity.id
_entity.type
_entity.pdbx_description
1 polymer ?
#
loop_
_entity_poly.entity_id
_entity_poly.type
_entity_poly.pdbx_seq_one_letter_code
_entity_poly.pdbx_strand_id
1 'polypeptide(L)'
;MDSARPSEASPLAHEFPRIAQLSRDELRELVETPANAHEARDQSAYLDALLHTLPDVRALYDEHEQLLHDVECAAAQNEQLRPVLLALRAQTRATYDEACAADAAWPAIEREMDEAYKVRILTLTKRFTPSALQTRLQLAMNEVHDESETLANAYVEGLPTSAAGDIIDDTTFVRQYRALRTLYHRRAMLLEQCARQRVQWHP
;
A
#
# COMPACT_ATOMS: atom_id res chain seq x y z
N MET A 1 -39.83 31.66 -78.45
CA MET A 1 -38.38 31.46 -78.26
C MET A 1 -38.27 30.32 -77.28
N ASP A 2 -37.98 29.14 -77.83
CA ASP A 2 -37.95 27.86 -77.12
C ASP A 2 -36.76 27.80 -76.17
N SER A 3 -37.02 27.93 -74.87
CA SER A 3 -36.09 27.54 -73.81
C SER A 3 -35.95 26.02 -73.87
N ALA A 4 -34.92 25.55 -74.56
CA ALA A 4 -34.66 24.13 -74.80
C ALA A 4 -34.60 23.36 -73.47
N ARG A 5 -35.60 22.50 -73.23
CA ARG A 5 -35.55 21.52 -72.14
C ARG A 5 -34.32 20.64 -72.35
N PRO A 6 -33.44 20.48 -71.35
CA PRO A 6 -32.33 19.56 -71.48
C PRO A 6 -32.89 18.15 -71.68
N SER A 7 -32.45 17.50 -72.76
CA SER A 7 -32.65 16.10 -73.14
C SER A 7 -33.11 15.18 -71.99
N GLU A 8 -34.31 14.60 -72.14
CA GLU A 8 -34.94 13.62 -71.24
C GLU A 8 -34.14 12.29 -71.08
N ALA A 9 -32.94 12.19 -71.68
CA ALA A 9 -32.15 10.95 -71.74
C ALA A 9 -30.78 11.04 -71.02
N SER A 10 -30.58 12.02 -70.14
CA SER A 10 -29.40 11.99 -69.25
C SER A 10 -29.68 11.07 -68.05
N PRO A 11 -28.77 10.16 -67.67
CA PRO A 11 -28.93 9.32 -66.47
C PRO A 11 -29.19 10.17 -65.21
N LEU A 12 -28.59 11.36 -65.14
CA LEU A 12 -28.82 12.35 -64.09
C LEU A 12 -30.27 12.87 -64.04
N ALA A 13 -30.95 12.96 -65.18
CA ALA A 13 -32.35 13.37 -65.23
C ALA A 13 -33.30 12.27 -64.73
N HIS A 14 -32.86 11.01 -64.77
CA HIS A 14 -33.59 9.86 -64.25
C HIS A 14 -33.44 9.72 -62.73
N GLU A 15 -32.22 9.96 -62.22
CA GLU A 15 -31.93 9.93 -60.78
C GLU A 15 -32.48 11.17 -60.03
N PHE A 16 -32.51 12.33 -60.68
CA PHE A 16 -32.98 13.60 -60.08
C PHE A 16 -34.09 14.26 -60.91
N PRO A 17 -35.31 13.68 -60.92
CA PRO A 17 -36.40 14.12 -61.80
C PRO A 17 -36.89 15.55 -61.49
N ARG A 18 -36.68 16.05 -60.27
CA ARG A 18 -37.03 17.44 -59.91
C ARG A 18 -36.03 18.46 -60.45
N ILE A 19 -34.74 18.12 -60.45
CA ILE A 19 -33.68 18.98 -61.02
C ILE A 19 -33.80 19.02 -62.54
N ALA A 20 -34.23 17.91 -63.15
CA ALA A 20 -34.53 17.82 -64.58
C ALA A 20 -35.73 18.68 -65.02
N GLN A 21 -36.63 19.04 -64.09
CA GLN A 21 -37.77 19.91 -64.38
C GLN A 21 -37.41 21.39 -64.37
N LEU A 22 -36.28 21.79 -63.77
CA LEU A 22 -35.82 23.17 -63.83
C LEU A 22 -35.29 23.50 -65.22
N SER A 23 -35.59 24.73 -65.66
CA SER A 23 -35.05 25.29 -66.88
C SER A 23 -33.55 25.56 -66.72
N ARG A 24 -32.85 25.57 -67.86
CA ARG A 24 -31.42 25.88 -67.91
C ARG A 24 -31.09 27.26 -67.34
N ASP A 25 -32.01 28.21 -67.48
CA ASP A 25 -31.84 29.58 -66.99
C ASP A 25 -31.99 29.64 -65.46
N GLU A 26 -32.93 28.90 -64.87
CA GLU A 26 -33.08 28.80 -63.40
C GLU A 26 -31.89 28.06 -62.76
N LEU A 27 -31.37 27.01 -63.39
CA LEU A 27 -30.16 26.32 -62.90
C LEU A 27 -28.92 27.22 -62.98
N ARG A 28 -28.88 28.11 -63.96
CA ARG A 28 -27.80 29.09 -64.12
C ARG A 28 -27.92 30.19 -63.06
N GLU A 29 -29.13 30.66 -62.79
CA GLU A 29 -29.42 31.62 -61.72
C GLU A 29 -29.08 31.07 -60.33
N LEU A 30 -29.23 29.76 -60.11
CA LEU A 30 -28.84 29.08 -58.86
C LEU A 30 -27.32 28.97 -58.66
N VAL A 31 -26.55 28.94 -59.75
CA VAL A 31 -25.08 28.73 -59.73
C VAL A 31 -24.32 30.06 -59.83
N GLU A 32 -24.92 31.08 -60.43
CA GLU A 32 -24.34 32.43 -60.50
C GLU A 32 -24.30 33.08 -59.11
N THR A 33 -23.23 33.85 -58.86
CA THR A 33 -23.06 34.52 -57.57
C THR A 33 -24.04 35.69 -57.45
N PRO A 34 -24.85 35.78 -56.38
CA PRO A 34 -25.84 36.85 -56.23
C PRO A 34 -25.14 38.22 -56.15
N ALA A 35 -25.63 39.19 -56.91
CA ALA A 35 -25.08 40.54 -56.95
C ALA A 35 -25.38 41.36 -55.67
N ASN A 36 -26.27 40.84 -54.82
CA ASN A 36 -27.11 41.61 -53.93
C ASN A 36 -27.48 40.77 -52.68
N ALA A 37 -27.39 41.33 -51.47
CA ALA A 37 -27.50 40.55 -50.22
C ALA A 37 -28.88 39.90 -49.96
N HIS A 38 -29.96 40.55 -50.41
CA HIS A 38 -31.33 40.02 -50.43
C HIS A 38 -31.50 38.84 -51.41
N GLU A 39 -31.14 39.01 -52.69
CA GLU A 39 -31.14 37.94 -53.69
C GLU A 39 -30.29 36.73 -53.25
N ALA A 40 -29.17 36.97 -52.57
CA ALA A 40 -28.35 35.91 -51.99
C ALA A 40 -29.07 35.07 -50.92
N ARG A 41 -29.90 35.72 -50.10
CA ARG A 41 -30.69 35.03 -49.06
C ARG A 41 -31.81 34.20 -49.67
N ASP A 42 -32.50 34.75 -50.68
CA ASP A 42 -33.61 34.07 -51.33
C ASP A 42 -33.13 32.89 -52.18
N GLN A 43 -32.01 33.04 -52.90
CA GLN A 43 -31.35 31.96 -53.62
C GLN A 43 -30.82 30.87 -52.68
N SER A 44 -30.19 31.26 -51.56
CA SER A 44 -29.74 30.31 -50.53
C SER A 44 -30.92 29.54 -49.95
N ALA A 45 -32.04 30.20 -49.61
CA ALA A 45 -33.22 29.53 -49.07
C ALA A 45 -33.89 28.60 -50.09
N TYR A 46 -33.89 28.96 -51.36
CA TYR A 46 -34.40 28.12 -52.44
C TYR A 46 -33.52 26.90 -52.70
N LEU A 47 -32.19 27.08 -52.72
CA LEU A 47 -31.21 25.99 -52.79
C LEU A 47 -31.34 25.03 -51.61
N ASP A 48 -31.49 25.58 -50.40
CA ASP A 48 -31.65 24.81 -49.17
C ASP A 48 -32.93 23.97 -49.22
N ALA A 49 -34.06 24.58 -49.63
CA ALA A 49 -35.32 23.87 -49.83
C ALA A 49 -35.20 22.75 -50.89
N LEU A 50 -34.47 23.01 -51.98
CA LEU A 50 -34.25 22.04 -53.05
C LEU A 50 -33.34 20.88 -52.59
N LEU A 51 -32.24 21.18 -51.89
CA LEU A 51 -31.33 20.21 -51.27
C LEU A 51 -32.07 19.31 -50.27
N HIS A 52 -32.89 19.90 -49.40
CA HIS A 52 -33.75 19.16 -48.47
C HIS A 52 -34.87 18.38 -49.15
N THR A 53 -35.02 18.42 -50.48
CA THR A 53 -35.93 17.51 -51.21
C THR A 53 -35.21 16.30 -51.83
N LEU A 54 -33.88 16.30 -51.91
CA LEU A 54 -33.12 15.17 -52.42
C LEU A 54 -33.12 14.03 -51.39
N PRO A 55 -33.40 12.78 -51.82
CA PRO A 55 -33.50 11.64 -50.91
C PRO A 55 -32.16 11.31 -50.24
N ASP A 56 -31.05 11.42 -50.96
CA ASP A 56 -29.70 11.15 -50.41
C ASP A 56 -29.31 12.17 -49.35
N VAL A 57 -29.65 13.45 -49.57
CA VAL A 57 -29.38 14.52 -48.62
C VAL A 57 -30.24 14.35 -47.36
N ARG A 58 -31.50 13.94 -47.50
CA ARG A 58 -32.35 13.57 -46.35
C ARG A 58 -31.79 12.39 -45.57
N ALA A 59 -31.36 11.34 -46.26
CA ALA A 59 -30.75 10.19 -45.62
C ALA A 59 -29.50 10.57 -44.83
N LEU A 60 -28.66 11.48 -45.36
CA LEU A 60 -27.50 12.01 -44.65
C LEU A 60 -27.88 12.87 -43.43
N TYR A 61 -28.96 13.66 -43.52
CA TYR A 61 -29.47 14.42 -42.37
C TYR A 61 -30.02 13.48 -41.29
N ASP A 62 -30.80 12.47 -41.67
CA ASP A 62 -31.35 11.48 -40.74
C ASP A 62 -30.22 10.69 -40.05
N GLU A 63 -29.18 10.30 -40.80
CA GLU A 63 -27.98 9.66 -40.24
C GLU A 63 -27.23 10.61 -39.30
N HIS A 64 -27.11 11.89 -39.66
CA HIS A 64 -26.47 12.89 -38.82
C HIS A 64 -27.21 13.11 -37.50
N GLU A 65 -28.55 13.20 -37.54
CA GLU A 65 -29.39 13.33 -36.34
C GLU A 65 -29.28 12.10 -35.44
N GLN A 66 -29.25 10.89 -36.02
CA GLN A 66 -29.03 9.66 -35.27
C GLN A 66 -27.66 9.65 -34.58
N LEU A 67 -26.60 10.03 -35.28
CA LEU A 67 -25.26 10.11 -34.70
C LEU A 67 -25.18 11.15 -33.58
N LEU A 68 -25.82 12.31 -33.74
CA LEU A 68 -25.91 13.30 -32.66
C LEU A 68 -26.63 12.74 -31.44
N HIS A 69 -27.78 12.08 -31.65
CA HIS A 69 -28.54 11.45 -30.59
C HIS A 69 -27.71 10.40 -29.84
N ASP A 70 -27.01 9.52 -30.56
CA ASP A 70 -26.16 8.49 -29.99
C ASP A 70 -25.00 9.08 -29.17
N VAL A 71 -24.38 10.16 -29.67
CA VAL A 71 -23.32 10.89 -28.97
C VAL A 71 -23.86 11.54 -27.69
N GLU A 72 -25.03 12.16 -27.75
CA GLU A 72 -25.68 12.76 -26.58
C GLU A 72 -26.05 11.70 -25.53
N CYS A 73 -26.58 10.56 -25.96
CA CYS A 73 -26.88 9.42 -25.09
C CYS A 73 -25.61 8.88 -24.43
N ALA A 74 -24.53 8.68 -25.19
CA ALA A 74 -23.24 8.24 -24.66
C ALA A 74 -22.63 9.29 -23.70
N ALA A 75 -22.74 10.58 -24.01
CA ALA A 75 -22.29 11.66 -23.15
C ALA A 75 -23.07 11.70 -21.82
N ALA A 76 -24.40 11.51 -21.87
CA ALA A 76 -25.25 11.44 -20.69
C ALA A 76 -24.88 10.25 -19.79
N GLN A 77 -24.62 9.07 -20.37
CA GLN A 77 -24.16 7.90 -19.64
C GLN A 77 -22.78 8.14 -18.99
N ASN A 78 -21.85 8.76 -19.72
CA ASN A 78 -20.54 9.11 -19.18
C ASN A 78 -20.63 10.09 -18.01
N GLU A 79 -21.50 11.10 -18.10
CA GLU A 79 -21.69 12.06 -17.01
C GLU A 79 -22.33 11.41 -15.77
N GLN A 80 -23.23 10.44 -15.96
CA GLN A 80 -23.80 9.65 -14.86
C GLN A 80 -22.74 8.78 -14.14
N LEU A 81 -21.76 8.24 -14.87
CA LEU A 81 -20.68 7.42 -14.31
C LEU A 81 -19.57 8.24 -13.65
N ARG A 82 -19.40 9.49 -14.08
CA ARG A 82 -18.38 10.42 -13.57
C ARG A 82 -18.29 10.49 -12.03
N PRO A 83 -19.37 10.68 -11.26
CA PRO A 83 -19.27 10.78 -9.80
C PRO A 83 -18.73 9.49 -9.16
N VAL A 84 -19.16 8.33 -9.65
CA VAL A 84 -18.71 7.03 -9.14
C VAL A 84 -17.23 6.82 -9.46
N LEU A 85 -16.80 7.15 -10.67
CA LEU A 85 -15.39 7.04 -11.07
C LEU A 85 -14.49 8.00 -10.29
N LEU A 86 -14.94 9.23 -10.02
CA LEU A 86 -14.21 10.18 -9.20
C LEU A 86 -14.12 9.74 -7.74
N ALA A 87 -15.21 9.19 -7.18
CA ALA A 87 -15.20 8.62 -5.83
C ALA A 87 -14.23 7.43 -5.73
N LEU A 88 -14.29 6.50 -6.69
CA LEU A 88 -13.39 5.36 -6.75
C LEU A 88 -11.93 5.80 -6.88
N ARG A 89 -11.66 6.80 -7.74
CA ARG A 89 -10.32 7.37 -7.90
C ARG A 89 -9.80 8.04 -6.63
N ALA A 90 -10.67 8.73 -5.90
CA ALA A 90 -10.29 9.34 -4.62
C ALA A 90 -9.97 8.26 -3.58
N GLN A 91 -10.78 7.20 -3.51
CA GLN A 91 -10.55 6.07 -2.62
C GLN A 91 -9.23 5.34 -2.93
N THR A 92 -8.99 5.01 -4.20
CA THR A 92 -7.76 4.31 -4.60
C THR A 92 -6.53 5.15 -4.32
N ARG A 93 -6.61 6.47 -4.55
CA ARG A 93 -5.55 7.40 -4.19
C ARG A 93 -5.29 7.42 -2.69
N ALA A 94 -6.33 7.53 -1.86
CA ALA A 94 -6.18 7.53 -0.41
C ALA A 94 -5.52 6.23 0.08
N THR A 95 -5.98 5.07 -0.39
CA THR A 95 -5.38 3.77 -0.01
C THR A 95 -3.94 3.62 -0.52
N TYR A 96 -3.62 4.20 -1.68
CA TYR A 96 -2.26 4.19 -2.22
C TYR A 96 -1.34 5.10 -1.41
N ASP A 97 -1.80 6.29 -1.05
CA ASP A 97 -1.05 7.24 -0.22
C ASP A 97 -0.78 6.64 1.17
N GLU A 98 -1.75 5.91 1.75
CA GLU A 98 -1.58 5.14 3.00
C GLU A 98 -0.53 4.03 2.87
N ALA A 99 -0.58 3.26 1.78
CA ALA A 99 0.40 2.20 1.52
C ALA A 99 1.82 2.77 1.34
N CYS A 100 1.97 3.86 0.57
CA CYS A 100 3.25 4.53 0.41
C CYS A 100 3.78 5.10 1.74
N ALA A 101 2.91 5.63 2.60
CA ALA A 101 3.31 6.09 3.93
C ALA A 101 3.77 4.92 4.82
N ALA A 102 3.09 3.78 4.76
CA ALA A 102 3.48 2.57 5.48
C ALA A 102 4.83 2.02 4.99
N ASP A 103 5.04 1.97 3.67
CA ASP A 103 6.31 1.55 3.06
C ASP A 103 7.47 2.49 3.45
N ALA A 104 7.20 3.80 3.50
CA ALA A 104 8.19 4.78 3.95
C ALA A 104 8.54 4.62 5.45
N ALA A 105 7.58 4.20 6.28
CA ALA A 105 7.77 3.96 7.71
C ALA A 105 8.43 2.59 8.00
N TRP A 106 8.25 1.61 7.11
CA TRP A 106 8.78 0.24 7.25
C TRP A 106 10.27 0.15 7.63
N PRO A 107 11.21 0.84 6.97
CA PRO A 107 12.62 0.73 7.32
C PRO A 107 12.96 1.30 8.71
N ALA A 108 12.14 2.19 9.27
CA ALA A 108 12.33 2.63 10.65
C ALA A 108 11.92 1.53 11.64
N ILE A 109 10.75 0.93 11.41
CA ILE A 109 10.22 -0.19 12.20
C ILE A 109 11.17 -1.39 12.12
N GLU A 110 11.68 -1.72 10.93
CA GLU A 110 12.62 -2.82 10.73
C GLU A 110 13.91 -2.60 11.52
N ARG A 111 14.46 -1.37 11.52
CA ARG A 111 15.62 -1.02 12.35
C ARG A 111 15.31 -1.17 13.84
N GLU A 112 14.16 -0.69 14.30
CA GLU A 112 13.75 -0.82 15.70
C GLU A 112 13.60 -2.29 16.12
N MET A 113 13.01 -3.12 15.25
CA MET A 113 12.91 -4.56 15.43
C MET A 113 14.29 -5.21 15.50
N ASP A 114 15.17 -4.92 14.54
CA ASP A 114 16.53 -5.45 14.50
C ASP A 114 17.34 -5.08 15.74
N GLU A 115 17.26 -3.83 16.19
CA GLU A 115 17.93 -3.40 17.42
C GLU A 115 17.34 -4.12 18.64
N ALA A 116 16.01 -4.25 18.74
CA ALA A 116 15.39 -5.01 19.82
C ALA A 116 15.82 -6.49 19.82
N TYR A 117 15.90 -7.12 18.65
CA TYR A 117 16.38 -8.49 18.49
C TYR A 117 17.85 -8.61 18.86
N LYS A 118 18.71 -7.69 18.40
CA LYS A 118 20.14 -7.65 18.77
C LYS A 118 20.30 -7.50 20.27
N VAL A 119 19.62 -6.56 20.92
CA VAL A 119 19.68 -6.40 22.38
C VAL A 119 19.22 -7.66 23.10
N ARG A 120 18.14 -8.30 22.64
CA ARG A 120 17.65 -9.56 23.23
C ARG A 120 18.66 -10.69 23.06
N ILE A 121 19.21 -10.87 21.87
CA ILE A 121 20.22 -11.90 21.60
C ILE A 121 21.50 -11.62 22.39
N LEU A 122 21.95 -10.37 22.46
CA LEU A 122 23.13 -9.95 23.24
C LEU A 122 22.93 -10.14 24.75
N THR A 123 21.74 -9.86 25.28
CA THR A 123 21.44 -10.09 26.70
C THR A 123 21.33 -11.57 27.02
N LEU A 124 20.71 -12.38 26.15
CA LEU A 124 20.66 -13.83 26.32
C LEU A 124 22.05 -14.44 26.21
N THR A 125 22.82 -14.11 25.18
CA THR A 125 24.19 -14.60 25.04
C THR A 125 25.04 -14.18 26.24
N LYS A 126 25.05 -12.91 26.65
CA LYS A 126 25.82 -12.50 27.85
C LYS A 126 25.40 -13.24 29.13
N ARG A 127 24.12 -13.58 29.29
CA ARG A 127 23.62 -14.27 30.50
C ARG A 127 23.83 -15.78 30.48
N PHE A 128 23.80 -16.39 29.29
CA PHE A 128 23.79 -17.84 29.10
C PHE A 128 25.03 -18.38 28.37
N THR A 129 26.03 -17.53 28.07
CA THR A 129 27.32 -18.01 27.57
C THR A 129 27.98 -18.90 28.62
N PRO A 130 28.60 -20.04 28.24
CA PRO A 130 29.27 -20.93 29.18
C PRO A 130 30.27 -20.23 30.12
N SER A 131 31.01 -19.22 29.62
CA SER A 131 31.91 -18.40 30.43
C SER A 131 31.19 -17.57 31.48
N ALA A 132 30.04 -16.97 31.13
CA ALA A 132 29.23 -16.19 32.07
C ALA A 132 28.56 -17.08 33.13
N LEU A 133 28.15 -18.30 32.77
CA LEU A 133 27.66 -19.28 33.72
C LEU A 133 28.77 -19.75 34.67
N GLN A 134 29.98 -19.94 34.15
CA GLN A 134 31.15 -20.30 34.96
C GLN A 134 31.53 -19.20 35.95
N THR A 135 31.58 -17.93 35.53
CA THR A 135 31.88 -16.81 36.43
C THR A 135 30.79 -16.65 37.51
N ARG A 136 29.52 -16.80 37.15
CA ARG A 136 28.41 -16.82 38.13
C ARG A 136 28.55 -17.96 39.14
N LEU A 137 28.97 -19.14 38.70
CA LEU A 137 29.23 -20.27 39.59
C LEU A 137 30.42 -19.99 40.54
N GLN A 138 31.48 -19.35 40.05
CA GLN A 138 32.62 -18.92 40.87
C GLN A 138 32.22 -17.91 41.93
N LEU A 139 31.45 -16.88 41.56
CA LEU A 139 30.95 -15.89 42.51
C LEU A 139 30.09 -16.54 43.59
N ALA A 140 29.13 -17.37 43.20
CA ALA A 140 28.28 -18.09 44.14
C ALA A 140 29.07 -19.07 45.03
N MET A 141 30.18 -19.63 44.55
CA MET A 141 31.06 -20.46 45.36
C MET A 141 31.77 -19.62 46.43
N ASN A 142 32.32 -18.46 46.04
CA ASN A 142 33.00 -17.54 46.95
C ASN A 142 32.04 -16.95 47.99
N GLU A 143 30.82 -16.57 47.59
CA GLU A 143 29.78 -16.08 48.51
C GLU A 143 29.52 -17.09 49.65
N VAL A 144 29.36 -18.38 49.33
CA VAL A 144 29.12 -19.41 50.35
C VAL A 144 30.38 -19.68 51.18
N HIS A 145 31.57 -19.51 50.60
CA HIS A 145 32.80 -19.59 51.36
C HIS A 145 32.85 -18.47 52.40
N ASP A 146 32.63 -17.23 51.99
CA ASP A 146 32.63 -16.06 52.87
C ASP A 146 31.53 -16.16 53.94
N GLU A 147 30.33 -16.64 53.59
CA GLU A 147 29.26 -16.95 54.56
C GLU A 147 29.69 -18.01 55.59
N SER A 148 30.42 -19.05 55.16
CA SER A 148 30.90 -20.08 56.08
C SER A 148 32.01 -19.57 57.01
N GLU A 149 32.90 -18.70 56.50
CA GLU A 149 33.97 -18.10 57.29
C GLU A 149 33.41 -17.07 58.28
N THR A 150 32.45 -16.23 57.85
CA THR A 150 31.78 -15.27 58.75
C THR A 150 31.01 -15.98 59.87
N LEU A 151 30.33 -17.08 59.56
CA LEU A 151 29.66 -17.92 60.56
C LEU A 151 30.68 -18.55 61.54
N ALA A 152 31.79 -19.07 61.02
CA ALA A 152 32.87 -19.64 61.85
C ALA A 152 33.50 -18.59 62.78
N ASN A 153 33.83 -17.42 62.24
CA ASN A 153 34.39 -16.31 63.02
C ASN A 153 33.41 -15.84 64.11
N ALA A 154 32.13 -15.69 63.76
CA ALA A 154 31.12 -15.29 64.74
C ALA A 154 30.95 -16.32 65.86
N TYR A 155 31.04 -17.61 65.57
CA TYR A 155 31.01 -18.66 66.58
C TYR A 155 32.23 -18.64 67.50
N VAL A 156 33.44 -18.48 66.94
CA VAL A 156 34.70 -18.42 67.72
C VAL A 156 34.76 -17.17 68.61
N GLU A 157 34.28 -16.04 68.10
CA GLU A 157 34.27 -14.76 68.81
C GLU A 157 33.05 -14.61 69.76
N GLY A 158 32.11 -15.56 69.75
CA GLY A 158 30.89 -15.50 70.55
C GLY A 158 29.96 -14.35 70.16
N LEU A 159 30.05 -13.89 68.92
CA LEU A 159 29.27 -12.77 68.39
C LEU A 159 27.83 -13.20 68.09
N PRO A 160 26.83 -12.36 68.37
CA PRO A 160 25.45 -12.64 67.99
C PRO A 160 25.31 -12.59 66.46
N THR A 161 24.88 -13.69 65.85
CA THR A 161 24.62 -13.81 64.40
C THR A 161 23.20 -13.43 64.00
N SER A 162 22.32 -13.21 64.97
CA SER A 162 20.95 -12.75 64.77
C SER A 162 20.76 -11.35 65.34
N ALA A 163 19.92 -10.54 64.70
CA ALA A 163 19.49 -9.23 65.20
C ALA A 163 18.84 -9.30 66.59
N ALA A 164 18.46 -10.51 67.05
CA ALA A 164 17.92 -10.78 68.38
C ALA A 164 18.98 -10.95 69.49
N GLY A 165 20.29 -10.92 69.17
CA GLY A 165 21.35 -10.99 70.19
C GLY A 165 21.65 -12.38 70.73
N ASP A 166 21.09 -13.45 70.13
CA ASP A 166 21.30 -14.82 70.59
C ASP A 166 22.68 -15.35 70.17
N ILE A 167 23.40 -15.94 71.13
CA ILE A 167 24.65 -16.67 70.91
C ILE A 167 24.32 -17.99 70.20
N ILE A 168 25.11 -18.36 69.19
CA ILE A 168 24.87 -19.59 68.43
C ILE A 168 25.09 -20.81 69.31
N ASP A 169 24.06 -21.65 69.45
CA ASP A 169 24.19 -22.96 70.11
C ASP A 169 25.03 -23.92 69.26
N ASP A 170 25.90 -24.71 69.90
CA ASP A 170 26.84 -25.63 69.26
C ASP A 170 26.16 -26.55 68.23
N THR A 171 24.96 -27.06 68.55
CA THR A 171 24.23 -27.96 67.65
C THR A 171 23.74 -27.24 66.40
N THR A 172 23.39 -25.96 66.54
CA THR A 172 22.92 -25.11 65.45
C THR A 172 24.07 -24.65 64.56
N PHE A 173 25.22 -24.31 65.16
CA PHE A 173 26.47 -24.01 64.47
C PHE A 173 26.90 -25.18 63.58
N VAL A 174 27.06 -26.37 64.16
CA VAL A 174 27.55 -27.56 63.43
C VAL A 174 26.63 -27.89 62.26
N ARG A 175 25.30 -27.77 62.44
CA ARG A 175 24.32 -28.03 61.39
C ARG A 175 24.44 -27.02 60.23
N GLN A 176 24.51 -25.72 60.53
CA GLN A 176 24.57 -24.66 59.52
C GLN A 176 25.91 -24.66 58.78
N TYR A 177 27.02 -24.76 59.52
CA TYR A 177 28.36 -24.80 58.95
C TYR A 177 28.55 -26.01 58.04
N ARG A 178 28.08 -27.19 58.45
CA ARG A 178 28.13 -28.39 57.60
C ARG A 178 27.30 -28.24 56.33
N ALA A 179 26.13 -27.60 56.40
CA ALA A 179 25.30 -27.34 55.23
C ALA A 179 26.01 -26.41 54.23
N LEU A 180 26.58 -25.29 54.71
CA LEU A 180 27.32 -24.34 53.87
C LEU A 180 28.55 -24.98 53.24
N ARG A 181 29.35 -25.73 54.00
CA ARG A 181 30.54 -26.42 53.46
C ARG A 181 30.18 -27.51 52.46
N THR A 182 29.11 -28.26 52.69
CA THR A 182 28.64 -29.27 51.72
C THR A 182 28.24 -28.59 50.40
N LEU A 183 27.56 -27.45 50.49
CA LEU A 183 27.15 -26.65 49.34
C LEU A 183 28.35 -26.06 48.60
N TYR A 184 29.34 -25.51 49.33
CA TYR A 184 30.61 -25.03 48.78
C TYR A 184 31.33 -26.13 47.99
N HIS A 185 31.56 -27.30 48.60
CA HIS A 185 32.25 -28.41 47.93
C HIS A 185 31.48 -28.93 46.71
N ARG A 186 30.15 -28.95 46.76
CA ARG A 186 29.32 -29.26 45.59
C ARG A 186 29.54 -28.27 44.45
N ARG A 187 29.56 -26.96 44.74
CA ARG A 187 29.83 -25.91 43.73
C ARG A 187 31.26 -25.98 43.20
N ALA A 188 32.24 -26.26 44.05
CA ALA A 188 33.65 -26.43 43.66
C ALA A 188 33.84 -27.63 42.72
N MET A 189 33.22 -28.78 43.02
CA MET A 189 33.25 -29.93 42.12
C MET A 189 32.61 -29.63 40.75
N LEU A 190 31.47 -28.93 40.74
CA LEU A 190 30.83 -28.50 39.50
C LEU A 190 31.69 -27.53 38.70
N LEU A 191 32.39 -26.61 39.37
CA LEU A 191 33.30 -25.67 38.75
C LEU A 191 34.49 -26.38 38.08
N GLU A 192 35.10 -27.36 38.76
CA GLU A 192 36.16 -28.18 38.17
C GLU A 192 35.67 -28.98 36.96
N GLN A 193 34.44 -29.51 37.01
CA GLN A 193 33.83 -30.22 35.89
C GLN A 193 33.58 -29.30 34.70
N CYS A 194 33.13 -28.06 34.95
CA CYS A 194 32.99 -27.01 33.92
C CYS A 194 34.34 -26.65 33.30
N ALA A 195 35.39 -26.46 34.12
CA ALA A 195 36.73 -26.13 33.65
C ALA A 195 37.36 -27.25 32.80
N ARG A 196 37.04 -28.51 33.09
CA ARG A 196 37.48 -29.69 32.31
C ARG A 196 36.62 -29.96 31.06
N GLN A 197 35.72 -29.05 30.68
CA GLN A 197 34.80 -29.17 29.52
C GLN A 197 33.92 -30.43 29.53
N ARG A 198 33.70 -31.05 30.70
CA ARG A 198 32.86 -32.26 30.81
C ARG A 198 31.36 -31.95 30.91
N VAL A 199 31.00 -30.67 30.97
CA VAL A 199 29.61 -30.19 30.99
C VAL A 199 29.24 -29.76 29.57
N GLN A 200 28.44 -30.59 28.90
CA GLN A 200 27.79 -30.21 27.65
C GLN A 200 26.55 -29.38 28.00
N TRP A 201 26.62 -28.08 27.71
CA TRP A 201 25.46 -27.20 27.81
C TRP A 201 24.57 -27.48 26.59
N HIS A 202 23.45 -28.18 26.78
CA HIS A 202 22.47 -28.34 25.72
C HIS A 202 21.72 -27.02 25.51
N PRO A 203 21.50 -26.59 24.25
CA PRO A 203 20.77 -25.37 23.92
C PRO A 203 19.29 -25.44 24.30
#